data_AF-A0A2D7SRG9-F1
#
_entry.id   AF-A0A2D7SRG9-F1
#
_cell.length_a   1.000
_cell.length_b   1.000
_cell.length_c   1.000
_cell.angle_alpha   90.00
_cell.angle_beta   90.00
_cell.angle_gamma   90.00
#
_symmetry.space_group_name_H-M   'P 1'
#
loop_
_entity.id
_entity.type
_entity.pdbx_description
1 polymer ?
#
loop_
_entity_poly.entity_id
_entity_poly.type
_entity_poly.pdbx_seq_one_letter_code
_entity_poly.pdbx_strand_id
1 'polypeptide(L)'
;MKSVNFLKVFILMLFLFPSCNKDSDDGCNDQSALNFIPNSQSSINCEYSGCTDEYALNFDSQATINDSSCIYSLTNFIIENIWQIESVTTELDNIEIDVFNLFNDLIPICTHDNLFNFDFNGIINMNDNKNICGEDELSIIPLSGNWDISGNTLTIENGKEIYNLQIINITENTIEIIFPFNFSDTITLYGKLTLISV
;
A
#
# COMPACT_ATOMS: atom_id res chain seq x y z
N MET A 1 3.09 -22.86 80.47
CA MET A 1 3.42 -22.37 79.11
C MET A 1 3.33 -23.55 78.15
N LYS A 2 2.36 -23.55 77.23
CA LYS A 2 2.13 -24.66 76.30
C LYS A 2 3.23 -24.67 75.24
N SER A 3 3.99 -25.77 75.19
CA SER A 3 4.95 -26.07 74.13
C SER A 3 4.23 -26.14 72.79
N VAL A 4 4.38 -25.12 71.95
CA VAL A 4 3.92 -25.16 70.56
C VAL A 4 4.81 -26.18 69.84
N ASN A 5 4.20 -27.27 69.41
CA ASN A 5 4.89 -28.37 68.75
C ASN A 5 5.29 -27.92 67.34
N PHE A 6 6.53 -27.43 67.21
CA PHE A 6 7.11 -26.88 65.97
C PHE A 6 6.95 -27.82 64.76
N LEU A 7 6.89 -29.14 64.99
CA LEU A 7 6.72 -30.15 63.95
C LEU A 7 5.34 -30.09 63.27
N LYS A 8 4.29 -29.64 63.97
CA LYS A 8 2.94 -29.48 63.40
C LYS A 8 2.77 -28.20 62.60
N VAL A 9 3.53 -27.15 62.93
CA VAL A 9 3.49 -25.87 62.18
C VAL A 9 4.22 -26.01 60.84
N PHE A 10 5.29 -26.81 60.79
CA PHE A 10 6.06 -27.04 59.57
C PHE A 10 5.32 -27.87 58.51
N ILE A 11 4.53 -28.87 58.94
CA ILE A 11 3.75 -29.73 58.03
C ILE A 11 2.53 -28.98 57.46
N LEU A 12 1.95 -28.02 58.19
CA LEU A 12 0.79 -27.24 57.71
C LEU A 12 1.19 -26.16 56.68
N MET A 13 2.44 -25.69 56.71
CA MET A 13 3.01 -24.74 55.73
C MET A 13 3.40 -25.41 54.39
N LEU A 14 3.51 -26.74 54.35
CA LEU A 14 3.87 -27.51 53.14
C LEU A 14 2.67 -27.84 52.22
N PHE A 15 1.43 -27.64 52.68
CA PHE A 15 0.21 -27.97 51.91
C PHE A 15 -0.67 -26.76 51.55
N LEU A 16 -0.24 -25.53 51.83
CA LEU A 16 -1.00 -24.31 51.52
C LEU A 16 -0.39 -23.43 50.42
N PHE A 17 0.61 -23.92 49.72
CA PHE A 17 0.91 -23.42 48.39
C PHE A 17 0.53 -24.54 47.43
N PRO A 18 -0.69 -24.57 46.85
CA PRO A 18 -0.76 -25.10 45.50
C PRO A 18 0.29 -24.28 44.75
N SER A 19 1.33 -24.96 44.25
CA SER A 19 2.28 -24.33 43.35
C SER A 19 1.44 -23.60 42.32
N CYS A 20 1.36 -22.27 42.42
CA CYS A 20 1.06 -21.46 41.27
C CYS A 20 2.33 -21.55 40.45
N ASN A 21 2.51 -22.70 39.79
CA ASN A 21 3.27 -22.75 38.58
C ASN A 21 2.47 -21.86 37.65
N LYS A 22 2.82 -20.57 37.67
CA LYS A 22 2.67 -19.76 36.48
C LYS A 22 3.76 -20.25 35.53
N ASP A 23 3.61 -21.51 35.09
CA ASP A 23 4.24 -21.96 33.88
C ASP A 23 3.76 -20.94 32.86
N SER A 24 4.72 -20.27 32.23
CA SER A 24 4.48 -19.34 31.14
C SER A 24 4.08 -20.17 29.92
N ASP A 25 3.02 -20.95 30.06
CA ASP A 25 2.51 -21.95 29.12
C ASP A 25 1.63 -21.27 28.05
N ASP A 26 1.89 -19.98 27.79
CA ASP A 26 1.24 -19.18 26.75
C ASP A 26 1.98 -19.28 25.40
N GLY A 27 2.91 -20.22 25.26
CA GLY A 27 3.57 -20.50 23.99
C GLY A 27 2.84 -21.54 23.15
N CYS A 28 3.15 -21.59 21.87
CA CYS A 28 2.59 -22.58 20.95
C CYS A 28 3.37 -23.90 21.01
N ASN A 29 2.67 -25.02 20.85
CA ASN A 29 3.29 -26.35 20.74
C ASN A 29 3.67 -26.75 19.30
N ASP A 30 3.37 -25.90 18.32
CA ASP A 30 3.77 -26.05 16.92
C ASP A 30 5.20 -25.57 16.72
N GLN A 31 6.07 -26.47 16.26
CA GLN A 31 7.48 -26.18 16.00
C GLN A 31 7.70 -25.13 14.90
N SER A 32 6.70 -24.89 14.05
CA SER A 32 6.76 -23.86 13.01
C SER A 32 6.34 -22.47 13.48
N ALA A 33 5.78 -22.34 14.69
CA ALA A 33 5.37 -21.05 15.25
C ALA A 33 6.56 -20.26 15.83
N LEU A 34 6.49 -18.93 15.74
CA LEU A 34 7.47 -17.99 16.30
C LEU A 34 7.47 -18.03 17.83
N ASN A 35 6.31 -18.25 18.44
CA ASN A 35 6.13 -18.42 19.88
C ASN A 35 6.21 -19.90 20.31
N PHE A 36 6.95 -20.73 19.58
CA PHE A 36 7.13 -22.16 19.92
C PHE A 36 7.80 -22.36 21.28
N ILE A 37 7.15 -23.12 22.15
CA ILE A 37 7.68 -23.58 23.44
C ILE A 37 7.60 -25.11 23.49
N PRO A 38 8.75 -25.81 23.61
CA PRO A 38 8.77 -27.25 23.78
C PRO A 38 7.96 -27.69 25.00
N ASN A 39 7.04 -28.64 24.80
CA ASN A 39 6.11 -29.19 25.80
C ASN A 39 4.96 -28.26 26.25
N SER A 40 4.71 -27.14 25.55
CA SER A 40 3.45 -26.41 25.72
C SER A 40 2.25 -27.31 25.41
N GLN A 41 1.17 -27.15 26.17
CA GLN A 41 -0.10 -27.81 25.88
C GLN A 41 -1.01 -26.97 24.97
N SER A 42 -0.68 -25.69 24.75
CA SER A 42 -1.47 -24.77 23.94
C SER A 42 -1.13 -24.91 22.45
N SER A 43 -2.15 -25.23 21.67
CA SER A 43 -2.15 -25.14 20.20
C SER A 43 -2.97 -23.94 19.70
N ILE A 44 -3.27 -23.00 20.59
CA ILE A 44 -4.10 -21.82 20.33
C ILE A 44 -3.18 -20.58 20.43
N ASN A 45 -3.40 -19.58 19.57
CA ASN A 45 -2.58 -18.36 19.46
C ASN A 45 -1.13 -18.60 19.04
N CYS A 46 -0.91 -19.55 18.14
CA CYS A 46 0.39 -19.74 17.49
C CYS A 46 0.68 -18.56 16.55
N GLU A 47 1.87 -17.98 16.69
CA GLU A 47 2.29 -16.83 15.90
C GLU A 47 3.09 -17.28 14.68
N TYR A 48 2.66 -16.89 13.49
CA TYR A 48 3.37 -17.18 12.24
C TYR A 48 3.66 -15.87 11.49
N SER A 49 4.90 -15.72 11.04
CA SER A 49 5.30 -14.61 10.15
C SER A 49 4.98 -14.96 8.71
N GLY A 50 4.37 -14.01 8.01
CA GLY A 50 4.11 -14.09 6.58
C GLY A 50 3.24 -12.91 6.14
N CYS A 51 2.83 -12.91 4.89
CA CYS A 51 1.90 -11.88 4.42
C CYS A 51 0.49 -12.14 4.96
N THR A 52 -0.05 -11.21 5.75
CA THR A 52 -1.39 -11.32 6.34
C THR A 52 -2.50 -10.69 5.48
N ASP A 53 -2.15 -10.13 4.33
CA ASP A 53 -3.06 -9.41 3.45
C ASP A 53 -3.65 -10.34 2.38
N GLU A 54 -4.97 -10.54 2.41
CA GLU A 54 -5.71 -11.42 1.50
C GLU A 54 -5.63 -11.00 0.02
N TYR A 55 -5.24 -9.74 -0.25
CA TYR A 55 -5.06 -9.22 -1.60
C TYR A 55 -3.63 -9.42 -2.13
N ALA A 56 -2.68 -9.91 -1.33
CA ALA A 56 -1.32 -10.16 -1.81
C ALA A 56 -1.21 -11.48 -2.60
N LEU A 57 -0.34 -11.50 -3.62
CA LEU A 57 -0.02 -12.67 -4.44
C LEU A 57 0.62 -13.82 -3.64
N ASN A 58 1.25 -13.50 -2.51
CA ASN A 58 1.86 -14.44 -1.58
C ASN A 58 1.16 -14.43 -0.21
N PHE A 59 -0.14 -14.11 -0.17
CA PHE A 59 -0.94 -14.21 1.05
C PHE A 59 -0.75 -15.58 1.73
N ASP A 60 -0.40 -15.55 3.02
CA ASP A 60 -0.30 -16.74 3.85
C ASP A 60 -1.45 -16.78 4.86
N SER A 61 -2.42 -17.66 4.59
CA SER A 61 -3.57 -17.87 5.47
C SER A 61 -3.24 -18.33 6.90
N GLN A 62 -2.02 -18.81 7.16
CA GLN A 62 -1.55 -19.16 8.50
C GLN A 62 -0.84 -18.00 9.19
N ALA A 63 -0.42 -16.96 8.46
CA ALA A 63 0.27 -15.82 9.05
C ALA A 63 -0.65 -15.05 9.99
N THR A 64 -0.16 -14.80 11.20
CA THR A 64 -0.82 -13.98 12.22
C THR A 64 -0.06 -12.67 12.48
N ILE A 65 1.18 -12.57 11.97
CA ILE A 65 2.05 -11.41 12.08
C ILE A 65 2.53 -11.05 10.68
N ASN A 66 2.22 -9.83 10.24
CA ASN A 66 2.73 -9.30 8.97
C ASN A 66 4.25 -9.13 9.05
N ASP A 67 4.98 -9.83 8.19
CA ASP A 67 6.44 -9.75 8.09
C ASP A 67 6.93 -8.77 7.01
N SER A 68 6.01 -7.99 6.44
CA SER A 68 6.26 -7.06 5.33
C SER A 68 6.74 -7.76 4.05
N SER A 69 6.51 -9.07 3.89
CA SER A 69 6.84 -9.81 2.66
C SER A 69 5.75 -9.75 1.59
N CYS A 70 4.62 -9.09 1.83
CA CYS A 70 3.49 -9.04 0.90
C CYS A 70 3.90 -8.54 -0.49
N ILE A 71 3.62 -9.35 -1.51
CA ILE A 71 3.84 -9.07 -2.92
C ILE A 71 2.48 -8.76 -3.51
N TYR A 72 2.26 -7.50 -3.84
CA TYR A 72 1.02 -7.09 -4.47
C TYR A 72 1.11 -7.23 -5.99
N SER A 73 -0.01 -7.56 -6.63
CA SER A 73 -0.16 -7.21 -8.04
C SER A 73 -0.05 -5.70 -8.14
N LEU A 74 0.60 -5.21 -9.20
CA LEU A 74 0.68 -3.80 -9.53
C LEU A 74 -0.69 -3.09 -9.44
N THR A 75 -1.75 -3.80 -9.79
CA THR A 75 -3.15 -3.41 -9.65
C THR A 75 -3.52 -2.98 -8.22
N ASN A 76 -3.17 -3.75 -7.19
CA ASN A 76 -3.60 -3.49 -5.81
C ASN A 76 -2.85 -2.29 -5.20
N PHE A 77 -1.55 -2.20 -5.48
CA PHE A 77 -0.75 -1.04 -5.07
C PHE A 77 -1.30 0.27 -5.64
N ILE A 78 -1.79 0.24 -6.89
CA ILE A 78 -2.38 1.41 -7.54
C ILE A 78 -3.76 1.75 -6.93
N ILE A 79 -4.58 0.75 -6.59
CA ILE A 79 -5.96 0.93 -6.06
C ILE A 79 -6.01 1.44 -4.62
N GLU A 80 -5.08 1.01 -3.76
CA GLU A 80 -5.12 1.35 -2.33
C GLU A 80 -4.71 2.79 -2.02
N ASN A 81 -4.26 3.52 -3.03
CA ASN A 81 -3.52 4.76 -2.89
C ASN A 81 -4.09 5.88 -3.76
N ILE A 82 -3.96 7.11 -3.27
CA ILE A 82 -4.23 8.31 -4.08
C ILE A 82 -2.90 8.81 -4.64
N TRP A 83 -2.87 9.04 -5.95
CA TRP A 83 -1.67 9.46 -6.66
C TRP A 83 -1.81 10.90 -7.14
N GLN A 84 -0.76 11.70 -7.00
CA GLN A 84 -0.70 13.05 -7.54
C GLN A 84 0.39 13.15 -8.59
N ILE A 85 0.13 13.86 -9.68
CA ILE A 85 1.18 14.19 -10.63
C ILE A 85 2.18 15.16 -9.98
N GLU A 86 3.43 14.73 -9.83
CA GLU A 86 4.52 15.54 -9.27
C GLU A 86 5.17 16.38 -10.36
N SER A 87 5.43 15.78 -11.52
CA SER A 87 6.05 16.45 -12.65
C SER A 87 5.65 15.80 -13.97
N VAL A 88 5.69 16.62 -15.04
CA VAL A 88 5.59 16.17 -16.42
C VAL A 88 6.70 16.82 -17.19
N THR A 89 7.63 16.02 -17.72
CA THR A 89 8.77 16.52 -18.48
C THR A 89 8.82 15.94 -19.89
N THR A 90 9.56 16.60 -20.77
CA THR A 90 9.85 16.13 -22.13
C THR A 90 11.29 16.47 -22.48
N GLU A 91 11.89 15.75 -23.42
CA GLU A 91 13.26 16.00 -23.85
C GLU A 91 13.26 16.58 -25.27
N LEU A 92 13.83 17.78 -25.44
CA LEU A 92 14.04 18.41 -26.73
C LEU A 92 15.49 18.85 -26.84
N ASP A 93 16.20 18.36 -27.87
CA ASP A 93 17.62 18.67 -28.11
C ASP A 93 18.52 18.41 -26.87
N ASN A 94 18.28 17.30 -26.16
CA ASN A 94 18.93 16.90 -24.90
C ASN A 94 18.72 17.86 -23.72
N ILE A 95 17.67 18.67 -23.79
CA ILE A 95 17.24 19.53 -22.70
C ILE A 95 15.95 18.95 -22.15
N GLU A 96 15.96 18.63 -20.86
CA GLU A 96 14.75 18.28 -20.13
C GLU A 96 13.94 19.55 -19.88
N ILE A 97 12.67 19.49 -20.25
CA ILE A 97 11.75 20.60 -20.16
C ILE A 97 10.55 20.18 -19.33
N ASP A 98 10.30 20.92 -18.26
CA ASP A 98 9.08 20.79 -17.46
C ASP A 98 7.90 21.45 -18.18
N VAL A 99 6.92 20.62 -18.53
CA VAL A 99 5.73 21.00 -19.27
C VAL A 99 4.85 21.94 -18.46
N PHE A 100 4.73 21.75 -17.14
CA PHE A 100 3.97 22.66 -16.31
C PHE A 100 4.59 24.06 -16.36
N ASN A 101 5.92 24.14 -16.27
CA ASN A 101 6.62 25.43 -16.31
C ASN A 101 6.55 26.14 -17.67
N LEU A 102 6.52 25.41 -18.79
CA LEU A 102 6.39 26.01 -20.12
C LEU A 102 5.03 26.65 -20.36
N PHE A 103 3.99 26.07 -19.79
CA PHE A 103 2.62 26.46 -20.05
C PHE A 103 1.95 27.06 -18.82
N ASN A 104 2.69 27.57 -17.84
CA ASN A 104 2.12 28.20 -16.63
C ASN A 104 1.09 29.31 -16.96
N ASP A 105 1.19 29.96 -18.13
CA ASP A 105 0.23 30.98 -18.60
C ASP A 105 -0.91 30.41 -19.49
N LEU A 106 -0.82 29.14 -19.88
CA LEU A 106 -1.70 28.45 -20.84
C LEU A 106 -2.42 27.22 -20.24
N ILE A 107 -1.93 26.70 -19.12
CA ILE A 107 -2.46 25.56 -18.37
C ILE A 107 -3.12 26.11 -17.10
N PRO A 108 -4.44 25.93 -16.92
CA PRO A 108 -5.14 26.38 -15.73
C PRO A 108 -4.60 25.80 -14.43
N ILE A 109 -4.58 26.59 -13.36
CA ILE A 109 -4.02 26.21 -12.05
C ILE A 109 -4.69 24.93 -11.50
N CYS A 110 -5.97 24.70 -11.81
CA CYS A 110 -6.69 23.51 -11.39
C CYS A 110 -6.13 22.21 -11.99
N THR A 111 -5.54 22.25 -13.18
CA THR A 111 -4.93 21.07 -13.80
C THR A 111 -3.59 20.66 -13.16
N HIS A 112 -3.07 21.46 -12.22
CA HIS A 112 -1.88 21.08 -11.43
C HIS A 112 -2.23 20.11 -10.30
N ASP A 113 -3.52 19.97 -9.97
CA ASP A 113 -4.01 19.12 -8.89
C ASP A 113 -4.64 17.84 -9.43
N ASN A 114 -4.01 17.17 -10.40
CA ASN A 114 -4.50 15.89 -10.92
C ASN A 114 -4.30 14.78 -9.88
N LEU A 115 -5.33 14.56 -9.07
CA LEU A 115 -5.41 13.47 -8.13
C LEU A 115 -6.06 12.27 -8.79
N PHE A 116 -5.31 11.19 -8.94
CA PHE A 116 -5.76 9.93 -9.50
C PHE A 116 -6.18 9.00 -8.36
N ASN A 117 -7.44 8.54 -8.43
CA ASN A 117 -7.99 7.53 -7.55
C ASN A 117 -8.45 6.34 -8.40
N PHE A 118 -7.80 5.20 -8.22
CA PHE A 118 -8.08 3.97 -8.95
C PHE A 118 -8.98 3.08 -8.09
N ASP A 119 -10.15 2.75 -8.60
CA ASP A 119 -11.12 1.84 -7.96
C ASP A 119 -10.84 0.38 -8.38
N PHE A 120 -11.05 -0.55 -7.44
CA PHE A 120 -11.06 -2.00 -7.67
C PHE A 120 -12.06 -2.46 -8.74
N ASN A 121 -13.10 -1.67 -9.02
CA ASN A 121 -14.03 -1.93 -10.11
C ASN A 121 -13.49 -1.59 -11.51
N GLY A 122 -12.22 -1.19 -11.61
CA GLY A 122 -11.62 -0.77 -12.88
C GLY A 122 -12.06 0.62 -13.31
N ILE A 123 -12.45 1.49 -12.37
CA ILE A 123 -12.79 2.89 -12.64
C ILE A 123 -11.69 3.78 -12.10
N ILE A 124 -11.21 4.72 -12.90
CA ILE A 124 -10.26 5.74 -12.46
C ILE A 124 -11.02 7.06 -12.41
N ASN A 125 -10.91 7.76 -11.29
CA ASN A 125 -11.43 9.10 -11.13
C ASN A 125 -10.25 10.05 -10.97
N MET A 126 -10.14 10.99 -11.90
CA MET A 126 -9.25 12.12 -11.77
C MET A 126 -10.04 13.27 -11.14
N ASN A 127 -9.61 13.74 -9.97
CA ASN A 127 -10.14 14.95 -9.36
C ASN A 127 -9.14 16.08 -9.60
N ASP A 128 -9.57 17.08 -10.36
CA ASP A 128 -8.83 18.30 -10.72
C ASP A 128 -9.30 19.53 -9.91
N ASN A 129 -10.24 19.37 -8.99
CA ASN A 129 -10.90 20.48 -8.28
C ASN A 129 -10.32 20.78 -6.91
N LYS A 130 -9.19 20.17 -6.52
CA LYS A 130 -8.54 20.53 -5.24
C LYS A 130 -8.04 21.98 -5.29
N ASN A 131 -7.59 22.44 -6.46
CA ASN A 131 -7.48 23.85 -6.79
C ASN A 131 -8.69 24.28 -7.64
N ILE A 132 -9.30 25.42 -7.31
CA ILE A 132 -10.49 25.92 -8.00
C ILE A 132 -10.05 26.63 -9.29
N CYS A 133 -10.57 26.21 -10.45
CA CYS A 133 -10.36 26.91 -11.73
C CYS A 133 -11.00 28.32 -11.68
N GLY A 134 -10.43 29.28 -12.42
CA GLY A 134 -11.17 30.52 -12.74
C GLY A 134 -12.45 30.24 -13.53
N GLU A 135 -13.40 31.19 -13.57
CA GLU A 135 -14.72 31.00 -14.24
C GLU A 135 -14.63 30.64 -15.74
N ASP A 136 -13.49 30.89 -16.39
CA ASP A 136 -13.23 30.62 -17.82
C ASP A 136 -12.14 29.54 -18.06
N GLU A 137 -11.69 28.85 -17.02
CA GLU A 137 -10.61 27.87 -17.10
C GLU A 137 -11.18 26.43 -17.12
N LEU A 138 -10.78 25.64 -18.13
CA LEU A 138 -11.18 24.24 -18.27
C LEU A 138 -10.00 23.30 -18.03
N SER A 139 -10.27 22.21 -17.33
CA SER A 139 -9.28 21.14 -17.17
C SER A 139 -8.93 20.50 -18.52
N ILE A 140 -7.64 20.32 -18.77
CA ILE A 140 -7.13 20.02 -20.12
C ILE A 140 -7.12 18.52 -20.42
N ILE A 141 -7.08 17.65 -19.40
CA ILE A 141 -6.87 16.21 -19.61
C ILE A 141 -7.86 15.38 -18.78
N PRO A 142 -8.98 14.90 -19.37
CA PRO A 142 -9.95 14.09 -18.63
C PRO A 142 -9.51 12.62 -18.60
N LEU A 143 -8.62 12.26 -17.66
CA LEU A 143 -8.18 10.87 -17.45
C LEU A 143 -9.10 10.06 -16.53
N SER A 144 -10.36 10.48 -16.37
CA SER A 144 -11.39 9.69 -15.70
C SER A 144 -12.00 8.69 -16.67
N GLY A 145 -12.27 7.47 -16.25
CA GLY A 145 -12.78 6.44 -17.14
C GLY A 145 -12.65 5.04 -16.59
N ASN A 146 -12.71 4.05 -17.48
CA ASN A 146 -12.31 2.69 -17.11
C ASN A 146 -10.79 2.60 -17.17
N TRP A 147 -10.17 1.77 -16.34
CA TRP A 147 -8.75 1.48 -16.44
C TRP A 147 -8.49 -0.02 -16.37
N ASP A 148 -7.39 -0.42 -17.00
CA ASP A 148 -6.86 -1.78 -16.96
C ASP A 148 -5.35 -1.75 -16.96
N ILE A 149 -4.72 -2.79 -16.43
CA ILE A 149 -3.27 -2.92 -16.40
C ILE A 149 -2.83 -4.28 -16.93
N SER A 150 -2.02 -4.25 -17.97
CA SER A 150 -1.49 -5.45 -18.61
C SER A 150 0.03 -5.33 -18.76
N GLY A 151 0.76 -6.14 -17.98
CA GLY A 151 2.21 -6.01 -17.87
C GLY A 151 2.60 -4.61 -17.37
N ASN A 152 3.35 -3.88 -18.19
CA ASN A 152 3.79 -2.51 -17.88
C ASN A 152 2.93 -1.45 -18.56
N THR A 153 1.76 -1.79 -19.10
CA THR A 153 0.87 -0.82 -19.76
C THR A 153 -0.36 -0.57 -18.91
N LEU A 154 -0.53 0.68 -18.46
CA LEU A 154 -1.76 1.18 -17.86
C LEU A 154 -2.63 1.78 -18.98
N THR A 155 -3.81 1.21 -19.19
CA THR A 155 -4.78 1.68 -20.17
C THR A 155 -5.89 2.44 -19.45
N ILE A 156 -6.26 3.62 -19.94
CA ILE A 156 -7.44 4.36 -19.48
C ILE A 156 -8.37 4.57 -20.67
N GLU A 157 -9.65 4.26 -20.51
CA GLU A 157 -10.69 4.44 -21.53
C GLU A 157 -11.72 5.46 -21.04
N ASN A 158 -11.75 6.63 -21.67
CA ASN A 158 -12.76 7.66 -21.43
C ASN A 158 -13.68 7.79 -22.64
N GLY A 159 -14.79 7.05 -22.63
CA GLY A 159 -15.75 7.06 -23.73
C GLY A 159 -15.19 6.43 -25.01
N LYS A 160 -14.72 7.27 -25.94
CA LYS A 160 -14.08 6.83 -27.21
C LYS A 160 -12.56 7.00 -27.21
N GLU A 161 -12.04 7.69 -26.20
CA GLU A 161 -10.62 7.99 -26.09
C GLU A 161 -9.94 6.90 -25.28
N ILE A 162 -8.80 6.41 -25.77
CA ILE A 162 -8.01 5.35 -25.15
C ILE A 162 -6.60 5.88 -24.95
N TYR A 163 -6.14 5.84 -23.71
CA TYR A 163 -4.86 6.36 -23.26
C TYR A 163 -4.00 5.17 -22.83
N ASN A 164 -2.89 4.94 -23.53
CA ASN A 164 -1.95 3.86 -23.20
C ASN A 164 -0.70 4.47 -22.57
N LEU A 165 -0.54 4.28 -21.27
CA LEU A 165 0.56 4.80 -20.46
C LEU A 165 1.56 3.66 -20.19
N GLN A 166 2.83 3.85 -20.56
CA GLN A 166 3.88 2.86 -20.29
C GLN A 166 4.51 3.13 -18.93
N ILE A 167 4.46 2.15 -18.04
CA ILE A 167 5.08 2.19 -16.71
C ILE A 167 6.56 1.83 -16.84
N ILE A 168 7.41 2.79 -16.52
CA ILE A 168 8.87 2.63 -16.55
C ILE A 168 9.35 2.02 -15.24
N ASN A 169 8.87 2.57 -14.13
CA ASN A 169 9.39 2.27 -12.81
C ASN A 169 8.35 2.53 -11.74
N ILE A 170 8.38 1.72 -10.68
CA ILE A 170 7.48 1.84 -9.53
C ILE A 170 8.28 1.61 -8.26
N THR A 171 8.05 2.50 -7.30
CA THR A 171 8.55 2.38 -5.93
C THR A 171 7.38 2.40 -4.96
N GLU A 172 7.65 2.26 -3.66
CA GLU A 172 6.64 2.40 -2.61
C GLU A 172 5.85 3.72 -2.65
N ASN A 173 6.43 4.79 -3.22
CA ASN A 173 5.85 6.13 -3.17
C ASN A 173 5.77 6.81 -4.54
N THR A 174 6.21 6.16 -5.62
CA THR A 174 6.27 6.79 -6.95
C THR A 174 5.91 5.84 -8.08
N ILE A 175 5.25 6.36 -9.10
CA ILE A 175 5.02 5.68 -10.39
C ILE A 175 5.56 6.59 -11.50
N GLU A 176 6.50 6.09 -12.29
CA GLU A 176 7.03 6.77 -13.47
C GLU A 176 6.38 6.19 -14.73
N ILE A 177 5.75 7.06 -15.52
CA ILE A 177 5.02 6.71 -16.73
C ILE A 177 5.49 7.49 -17.94
N ILE A 178 5.33 6.90 -19.13
CA ILE A 178 5.52 7.54 -20.42
C ILE A 178 4.19 7.58 -21.15
N PHE A 179 3.89 8.73 -21.76
CA PHE A 179 2.72 8.88 -22.62
C PHE A 179 2.94 9.90 -23.74
N PRO A 180 2.27 9.77 -24.89
CA PRO A 180 2.38 10.73 -25.99
C PRO A 180 1.66 12.05 -25.67
N PHE A 181 2.29 13.19 -25.95
CA PHE A 181 1.66 14.52 -25.81
C PHE A 181 0.62 14.73 -26.90
N ASN A 182 -0.60 15.15 -26.52
CA ASN A 182 -1.73 15.31 -27.44
C ASN A 182 -2.00 14.05 -28.31
N PHE A 183 -1.60 12.88 -27.82
CA PHE A 183 -1.71 11.60 -28.52
C PHE A 183 -1.05 11.59 -29.91
N SER A 184 -0.07 12.48 -30.12
CA SER A 184 0.80 12.47 -31.30
C SER A 184 2.02 11.61 -31.01
N ASP A 185 2.35 10.68 -31.91
CA ASP A 185 3.51 9.78 -31.79
C ASP A 185 4.87 10.52 -31.82
N THR A 186 4.88 11.83 -32.05
CA THR A 186 6.08 12.64 -32.26
C THR A 186 6.66 13.26 -31.00
N ILE A 187 5.89 13.38 -29.92
CA ILE A 187 6.32 14.02 -28.68
C ILE A 187 6.01 13.08 -27.52
N THR A 188 7.04 12.71 -26.79
CA THR A 188 6.96 11.81 -25.63
C THR A 188 7.05 12.62 -24.35
N LEU A 189 6.10 12.39 -23.44
CA LEU A 189 6.12 12.95 -22.09
C LEU A 189 6.48 11.88 -21.08
N TYR A 190 7.21 12.32 -20.06
CA TYR A 190 7.57 11.56 -18.87
C TYR A 190 6.78 12.15 -17.71
N GLY A 191 5.84 11.36 -17.18
CA GLY A 191 5.06 11.72 -16.01
C GLY A 191 5.58 11.02 -14.78
N LYS A 192 5.66 11.73 -13.66
CA LYS A 192 5.94 11.15 -12.35
C LYS A 192 4.74 11.37 -11.44
N LEU A 193 4.15 10.27 -10.95
CA LEU A 193 3.12 10.31 -9.93
C LEU A 193 3.74 10.00 -8.57
N THR A 194 3.36 10.75 -7.55
CA THR A 194 3.74 10.54 -6.16
C THR A 194 2.54 10.11 -5.33
N LEU A 195 2.80 9.24 -4.36
CA LEU A 195 1.83 8.81 -3.40
C LEU A 195 1.43 9.98 -2.48
N ILE A 196 0.13 10.24 -2.37
CA ILE A 196 -0.42 11.02 -1.27
C ILE A 196 -0.84 10.03 -0.20
N SER A 197 -0.09 9.99 0.90
CA SER A 197 -0.58 9.33 2.12
C SER A 197 -1.82 10.08 2.61
N VAL A 198 -2.97 9.42 2.62
CA VAL A 198 -4.20 9.94 3.24
C VAL A 198 -4.19 9.65 4.74
#